data_AF-A0A7C5AYK0-F1
#
_entry.id   AF-A0A7C5AYK0-F1
#
_cell.length_a   1.000
_cell.length_b   1.000
_cell.length_c   1.000
_cell.angle_alpha   90.00
_cell.angle_beta   90.00
_cell.angle_gamma   90.00
#
_symmetry.space_group_name_H-M   'P 1'
#
loop_
_entity.id
_entity.type
_entity.pdbx_description
1 polymer ?
#
loop_
_entity_poly.entity_id
_entity_poly.type
_entity_poly.pdbx_seq_one_letter_code
_entity_poly.pdbx_strand_id
1 'polypeptide(L)' 'MLTQRFGRKIRLPSTAALKHQLLMLMLEDEIRAIPADGTFKPDTSAALGKLRRLKRTNARSAGLNA' A
#
# COMPACT_ATOMS: atom_id res chain seq x y z
N MET A 1 -27.64 -19.91 10.86
CA MET A 1 -28.07 -19.01 9.76
C MET A 1 -27.67 -17.59 10.15
N LEU A 2 -26.50 -17.12 9.69
CA LEU A 2 -25.96 -15.80 10.07
C LEU A 2 -26.63 -14.73 9.21
N THR A 3 -27.61 -14.05 9.80
CA THR A 3 -28.25 -12.87 9.23
C THR A 3 -27.24 -11.72 9.20
N GLN A 4 -26.58 -11.53 8.06
CA GLN A 4 -25.76 -10.34 7.80
C GLN A 4 -26.69 -9.12 7.78
N ARG A 5 -26.73 -8.39 8.89
CA ARG A 5 -27.48 -7.15 9.04
C ARG A 5 -26.82 -6.06 8.19
N PHE A 6 -27.33 -5.85 6.99
CA PHE A 6 -27.15 -4.60 6.25
C PHE A 6 -27.68 -3.46 7.14
N GLY A 7 -26.77 -2.67 7.72
CA GLY A 7 -27.12 -1.63 8.71
C GLY A 7 -25.98 -1.28 9.67
N ARG A 8 -25.00 -2.17 9.88
CA ARG A 8 -23.69 -1.75 10.39
C ARG A 8 -22.91 -1.14 9.23
N LYS A 9 -22.47 0.11 9.37
CA LYS A 9 -21.56 0.75 8.41
C LYS A 9 -20.44 -0.26 8.13
N ILE A 10 -20.40 -0.77 6.89
CA ILE A 10 -19.23 -1.51 6.42
C ILE A 10 -18.08 -0.56 6.66
N ARG A 11 -17.19 -0.88 7.62
CA ARG A 11 -15.98 -0.11 7.81
C ARG A 11 -15.18 -0.38 6.54
N LEU A 12 -15.33 0.51 5.57
CA LEU A 12 -14.49 0.52 4.39
C LEU A 12 -13.06 0.42 4.90
N PRO A 13 -12.22 -0.49 4.35
CA PRO A 13 -10.81 -0.47 4.67
C PRO A 13 -10.34 0.97 4.52
N SER A 14 -9.60 1.46 5.53
CA SER A 14 -9.20 2.86 5.56
C SER A 14 -8.54 3.20 4.22
N THR A 15 -8.69 4.44 3.77
CA THR A 15 -8.06 4.93 2.55
C THR A 15 -6.56 4.58 2.48
N ALA A 16 -5.89 4.47 3.64
CA ALA A 16 -4.52 4.00 3.76
C ALA A 16 -4.31 2.52 3.40
N ALA A 17 -5.21 1.61 3.79
CA ALA A 17 -5.10 0.18 3.48
C ALA A 17 -5.28 -0.08 1.98
N LEU A 18 -6.28 0.56 1.36
CA LEU A 18 -6.48 0.50 -0.10
C LEU A 18 -5.30 1.11 -0.85
N LYS A 19 -4.81 2.27 -0.40
CA LYS A 19 -3.63 2.92 -0.99
C LYS A 19 -2.39 2.05 -0.86
N HIS A 20 -2.22 1.32 0.24
CA HIS A 20 -1.12 0.37 0.41
C HIS A 20 -1.21 -0.78 -0.60
N GLN A 21 -2.39 -1.43 -0.71
CA GLN A 21 -2.61 -2.52 -1.65
C GLN A 21 -2.37 -2.10 -3.10
N LEU A 22 -2.89 -0.93 -3.50
CA LEU A 22 -2.67 -0.38 -4.83
C LEU A 22 -1.18 -0.15 -5.11
N LEU A 23 -0.45 0.46 -4.17
CA LEU A 23 0.97 0.73 -4.34
C LEU A 23 1.82 -0.55 -4.36
N MET A 24 1.40 -1.62 -3.68
CA MET A 24 2.05 -2.94 -3.77
C MET A 24 1.86 -3.55 -5.16
N LEU A 25 0.64 -3.51 -5.70
CA LEU A 25 0.39 -3.99 -7.07
C LEU A 25 1.21 -3.20 -8.11
N MET A 26 1.32 -1.88 -7.95
CA MET A 26 2.18 -1.06 -8.81
C MET A 26 3.66 -1.44 -8.69
N LEU A 27 4.14 -1.74 -7.48
CA LEU A 27 5.53 -2.15 -7.27
C LEU A 27 5.82 -3.51 -7.91
N GLU A 28 4.88 -4.45 -7.79
CA GLU A 28 4.98 -5.75 -8.47
C GLU A 28 5.02 -5.60 -9.99
N ASP A 29 4.21 -4.70 -10.55
CA ASP A 29 4.20 -4.41 -11.98
C ASP A 29 5.52 -3.77 -12.43
N GLU A 30 6.04 -2.80 -11.66
CA GLU A 30 7.37 -2.20 -11.90
C GLU A 30 8.48 -3.25 -11.90
N ILE A 31 8.42 -4.24 -11.01
CA ILE A 31 9.41 -5.33 -10.94
C ILE A 31 9.24 -6.30 -12.11
N ARG A 32 8.01 -6.64 -12.50
CA ARG A 32 7.74 -7.54 -13.63
C ARG A 32 8.08 -6.90 -14.99
N ALA A 33 8.02 -5.58 -15.08
CA ALA A 33 8.41 -4.83 -16.27
C ALA A 33 9.94 -4.78 -16.49
N ILE A 34 10.74 -5.21 -15.50
CA ILE A 34 12.19 -5.26 -15.64
C ILE A 34 12.55 -6.39 -16.61
N PRO A 35 13.39 -6.12 -17.62
CA PRO A 35 13.88 -7.18 -18.51
C PRO A 35 14.68 -8.22 -17.71
N ALA A 36 14.82 -9.44 -18.24
CA ALA A 36 15.45 -10.57 -17.53
C ALA A 36 16.86 -10.27 -16.97
N ASP A 37 17.59 -9.35 -17.59
CA ASP A 37 18.94 -8.93 -17.17
C ASP A 37 18.97 -7.61 -16.39
N GLY A 38 17.80 -7.01 -16.16
CA GLY A 38 17.68 -5.74 -15.47
C GLY A 38 17.74 -5.91 -13.96
N THR A 39 18.47 -5.01 -13.30
CA THR A 39 18.46 -4.93 -11.83
C THR A 39 17.38 -3.96 -11.37
N PHE A 40 16.56 -4.35 -10.40
CA PHE A 40 15.63 -3.44 -9.75
C PHE A 40 16.39 -2.33 -9.01
N LYS A 41 16.12 -1.08 -9.38
CA LYS A 41 16.70 0.11 -8.75
C LYS A 41 15.67 0.72 -7.79
N PRO A 42 15.81 0.52 -6.46
CA PRO A 42 14.80 0.95 -5.50
C PRO A 42 14.65 2.48 -5.43
N ASP A 43 15.71 3.23 -5.72
CA ASP A 43 15.70 4.70 -5.63
C ASP A 43 14.97 5.37 -6.78
N THR A 44 14.78 4.66 -7.90
CA THR A 44 14.02 5.14 -9.06
C THR A 44 12.55 4.70 -9.02
N SER A 45 12.18 3.78 -8.13
CA SER A 45 10.81 3.26 -8.02
C SER A 45 9.88 4.29 -7.38
N ALA A 46 8.91 4.74 -8.18
CA ALA A 46 7.88 5.69 -7.73
C ALA A 46 6.92 5.02 -6.73
N ALA A 47 6.56 3.75 -6.96
CA ALA A 47 5.71 2.98 -6.05
C ALA A 47 6.39 2.81 -4.68
N LEU A 48 7.68 2.45 -4.65
CA LEU A 48 8.43 2.25 -3.42
C LEU A 48 8.58 3.55 -2.61
N GLY A 49 8.85 4.67 -3.28
CA GLY A 49 8.90 5.99 -2.64
C GLY A 49 7.58 6.37 -1.97
N LYS A 50 6.45 6.11 -2.65
CA LYS A 50 5.10 6.36 -2.11
C LYS A 50 4.76 5.42 -0.94
N LEU A 51 5.17 4.15 -0.98
CA LEU A 51 5.00 3.20 0.13
C LEU A 51 5.76 3.64 1.38
N ARG A 52 7.03 4.04 1.21
CA ARG A 52 7.86 4.58 2.31
C ARG A 52 7.19 5.80 2.96
N ARG A 53 6.66 6.72 2.14
CA ARG A 53 5.92 7.89 2.64
C ARG A 53 4.65 7.49 3.37
N LEU A 54 3.87 6.55 2.82
CA LEU A 54 2.63 6.07 3.44
C LEU A 54 2.89 5.42 4.81
N LYS A 55 3.96 4.64 4.93
CA LYS A 55 4.39 4.06 6.21
C LYS A 55 4.74 5.15 7.23
N ARG A 56 5.49 6.18 6.81
CA ARG A 56 5.85 7.32 7.68
C ARG A 56 4.62 8.12 8.13
N THR A 57 3.66 8.39 7.24
CA THR A 57 2.44 9.11 7.61
C THR A 57 1.57 8.31 8.58
N ASN A 58 1.46 6.99 8.37
CA ASN A 58 0.74 6.12 9.29
C ASN A 58 1.42 6.05 10.66
N ALA A 59 2.75 5.95 10.71
CA ALA A 59 3.52 5.96 11.95
C ALA A 59 3.29 7.25 12.76
N ARG A 60 3.33 8.41 12.10
CA ARG A 60 3.02 9.70 12.72
C ARG A 60 1.58 9.76 13.27
N SER A 61 0.60 9.30 12.49
CA SER A 61 -0.80 9.28 12.96
C SER A 61 -1.04 8.30 14.12
N ALA A 62 -0.18 7.29 14.25
CA ALA A 62 -0.25 6.30 15.33
C ALA A 62 0.55 6.72 16.59
N GLY A 63 1.19 7.89 16.60
CA GLY A 63 1.99 8.36 17.73
C GLY A 63 3.27 7.56 17.98
N LEU A 64 3.72 6.74 17.02
CA LEU A 64 5.02 6.08 17.09
C LEU A 64 6.10 7.07 16.62
N ASN A 65 7.00 7.44 17.52
CA ASN A 65 8.22 8.15 17.16
C ASN A 65 9.04 7.24 16.22
N ALA A 66 9.22 7.71 14.99
CA ALA A 66 9.88 7.01 13.90
C ALA A 66 11.40 7.10 14.00
#